data_AF-A0A561SIU9-F1
#
_entry.id   AF-A0A561SIU9-F1
#
_cell.length_a   1.000
_cell.length_b   1.000
_cell.length_c   1.000
_cell.angle_alpha   90.00
_cell.angle_beta   90.00
_cell.angle_gamma   90.00
#
_symmetry.space_group_name_H-M   'P 1'
#
loop_
_entity.id
_entity.type
_entity.pdbx_description
1 polymer ?
#
loop_
_entity_poly.entity_id
_entity_poly.type
_entity_poly.pdbx_seq_one_letter_code
_entity_poly.pdbx_strand_id
1 'polypeptide(L)'
;MPALLAVFAVAALGLAAVTDQPAHRIWGLVAGGGYLLLSATPLARRPAAPWAAGLAGGVVPLVALVLARGGKAGPGPFAQPEVWVIEDAARRWLATGSPYPSGAAAGPDGYFPYLPGMALFGMPRALAGDVWLTDARLAFAAAAVAGCAVGVGTLAGGAGRSLPAWLLAGNPLVGLTMATGGHDLALAGLLVAAVGLTAVRDPRATAAAAVLAGVAAGIKPTAWPVVLVLVVLVARTGGPALRFAAAAAGPALLLCLSDLLRAPRLVLEHLVLFPAGLAAVPTPAASPLPGAWIAALPGGRAIALGIVLAAAAFAAVLLIRRPPADAAAAARFAAASLAAGMLLAPSGRVGWFVVPLLLAAAGSVRTRSTGHSLGSMDPATEPAAKVVKSDAEWRAQLTPAEYHVLRKAGTERPFTGEYTDTKTEGVYSCRACGAELFRSDTKFESHCGWPSFFTPLAGDAVIERVDTSLGMRRVEVLCATCHSHLGHVFEGEGYPTPTDLRYCINSISLRLEPDAS
;
A
#
# COMPACT_ATOMS: atom_id res chain seq x y z
N MET A 1 4.02 -21.42 12.40
CA MET A 1 5.18 -21.11 11.54
C MET A 1 5.94 -22.37 11.09
N PRO A 2 6.43 -23.27 11.96
CA PRO A 2 7.22 -24.44 11.51
C PRO A 2 6.49 -25.32 10.47
N ALA A 3 5.21 -25.60 10.69
CA ALA A 3 4.39 -26.36 9.74
C ALA A 3 4.26 -25.68 8.36
N LEU A 4 4.17 -24.34 8.33
CA LEU A 4 4.10 -23.59 7.08
C LEU A 4 5.44 -23.64 6.33
N LEU A 5 6.56 -23.53 7.04
CA LEU A 5 7.90 -23.69 6.44
C LEU A 5 8.11 -25.09 5.87
N ALA A 6 7.58 -26.13 6.52
CA ALA A 6 7.60 -27.48 5.96
C ALA A 6 6.78 -27.57 4.66
N VAL A 7 5.60 -26.95 4.59
CA VAL A 7 4.81 -26.86 3.35
C VAL A 7 5.59 -26.12 2.25
N PHE A 8 6.26 -25.02 2.59
CA PHE A 8 7.10 -24.28 1.64
C PHE A 8 8.29 -25.09 1.15
N ALA A 9 8.92 -25.87 2.03
CA ALA A 9 9.99 -26.79 1.65
C ALA A 9 9.48 -27.85 0.67
N VAL A 10 8.35 -28.49 0.96
CA VAL A 10 7.72 -29.48 0.07
C VAL A 10 7.37 -28.87 -1.29
N ALA A 11 6.79 -27.67 -1.32
CA ALA A 11 6.46 -26.98 -2.56
C ALA A 11 7.71 -26.65 -3.40
N ALA A 12 8.77 -26.12 -2.78
CA ALA A 12 10.01 -25.77 -3.46
C ALA A 12 10.76 -27.00 -4.00
N LEU A 13 10.87 -28.06 -3.18
CA LEU A 13 11.49 -29.33 -3.60
C LEU A 13 10.65 -30.04 -4.67
N GLY A 14 9.33 -30.00 -4.54
CA GLY A 14 8.40 -30.52 -5.54
C GLY A 14 8.58 -29.83 -6.89
N LEU A 15 8.67 -28.49 -6.91
CA LEU A 15 8.99 -27.74 -8.13
C LEU A 15 10.34 -28.18 -8.72
N ALA A 16 11.38 -28.31 -7.89
CA ALA A 16 12.69 -28.75 -8.35
C ALA A 16 12.67 -30.14 -9.01
N ALA A 17 11.81 -31.04 -8.53
CA ALA A 17 11.67 -32.39 -9.07
C ALA A 17 10.98 -32.43 -10.43
N VAL A 18 10.01 -31.53 -10.69
CA VAL A 18 9.16 -31.57 -11.89
C VAL A 18 9.54 -30.55 -12.96
N THR A 19 10.29 -29.50 -12.61
CA THR A 19 10.64 -28.42 -13.54
C THR A 19 11.74 -28.83 -14.52
N ASP A 20 11.57 -28.44 -15.77
CA ASP A 20 12.56 -28.52 -16.85
C ASP A 20 13.52 -27.31 -16.83
N GLN A 21 13.10 -26.19 -16.25
CA GLN A 21 13.91 -24.97 -16.15
C GLN A 21 15.03 -25.08 -15.09
N PRO A 22 16.32 -24.95 -15.46
CA PRO A 22 17.43 -25.13 -14.51
C PRO A 22 17.44 -24.12 -13.37
N ALA A 23 17.11 -22.85 -13.64
CA ALA A 23 17.02 -21.81 -12.62
C ALA A 23 15.97 -22.13 -11.54
N HIS A 24 14.82 -22.68 -11.94
CA HIS A 24 13.77 -23.13 -11.01
C HIS A 24 14.22 -24.33 -10.19
N ARG A 25 14.95 -25.26 -10.81
CA ARG A 25 15.49 -26.44 -10.12
C ARG A 25 16.50 -26.05 -9.04
N ILE A 26 17.46 -25.19 -9.38
CA ILE A 26 18.45 -24.69 -8.43
C ILE A 26 17.77 -23.93 -7.30
N TRP A 27 16.84 -23.03 -7.65
CA TRP A 27 16.06 -22.31 -6.64
C TRP A 27 15.33 -23.28 -5.70
N GLY A 28 14.63 -24.27 -6.23
CA GLY A 28 13.81 -25.19 -5.43
C GLY A 28 14.65 -26.07 -4.50
N LEU A 29 15.85 -26.48 -4.92
CA LEU A 29 16.80 -27.19 -4.05
C LEU A 29 17.35 -26.30 -2.93
N VAL A 30 17.79 -25.08 -3.26
CA VAL A 30 18.37 -24.15 -2.27
C VAL A 30 17.31 -23.66 -1.29
N ALA A 31 16.18 -23.15 -1.81
CA ALA A 31 15.07 -22.66 -1.00
C ALA A 31 14.41 -23.80 -0.21
N GLY A 32 14.19 -24.96 -0.83
CA GLY A 32 13.61 -26.13 -0.20
C GLY A 32 14.44 -26.63 0.99
N GLY A 33 15.75 -26.78 0.80
CA GLY A 33 16.68 -27.10 1.88
C GLY A 33 16.70 -26.03 2.97
N GLY A 34 16.72 -24.75 2.59
CA GLY A 34 16.69 -23.62 3.53
C GLY A 34 15.43 -23.58 4.39
N TYR A 35 14.24 -23.78 3.79
CA TYR A 35 12.97 -23.85 4.52
C TYR A 35 12.91 -25.08 5.44
N LEU A 36 13.38 -26.24 4.98
CA LEU A 36 13.41 -27.47 5.76
C LEU A 36 14.31 -27.31 7.01
N LEU A 37 15.54 -26.81 6.80
CA LEU A 37 16.48 -26.51 7.88
C LEU A 37 15.87 -25.52 8.87
N LEU A 38 15.31 -24.41 8.37
CA LEU A 38 14.68 -23.42 9.24
C LEU A 38 13.55 -24.03 10.06
N SER A 39 12.69 -24.86 9.45
CA SER A 39 11.55 -25.50 10.11
C SER A 39 11.95 -26.41 11.29
N ALA A 40 13.14 -26.99 11.24
CA ALA A 40 13.69 -27.87 12.28
C ALA A 40 14.39 -27.12 13.42
N THR A 41 14.66 -25.82 13.26
CA THR A 41 15.38 -25.02 14.27
C THR A 41 14.45 -24.28 15.23
N PRO A 42 14.92 -23.93 16.45
CA PRO A 42 14.17 -23.05 17.36
C PRO A 42 13.86 -21.68 16.76
N LEU A 43 14.64 -21.23 15.75
CA LEU A 43 14.45 -19.97 15.06
C LEU A 43 13.07 -19.88 14.37
N ALA A 44 12.50 -21.00 13.92
CA ALA A 44 11.16 -21.04 13.31
C ALA A 44 10.02 -20.66 14.29
N ARG A 45 10.30 -20.60 15.59
CA ARG A 45 9.33 -20.17 16.62
C ARG A 45 9.57 -18.73 17.10
N ARG A 46 10.62 -18.07 16.62
CA ARG A 46 10.97 -16.69 17.02
C ARG A 46 10.24 -15.66 16.15
N PRO A 47 10.07 -14.41 16.64
CA PRO A 47 9.53 -13.30 15.83
C PRO A 47 10.35 -13.02 14.55
N ALA A 48 11.63 -13.40 14.53
CA ALA A 48 12.52 -13.27 13.39
C ALA A 48 12.34 -14.36 12.31
N ALA A 49 11.54 -15.41 12.55
CA ALA A 49 11.33 -16.51 11.62
C ALA A 49 10.94 -16.08 10.19
N PRO A 50 10.10 -15.05 9.97
CA PRO A 50 9.76 -14.61 8.61
C PRO A 50 11.00 -14.12 7.86
N TRP A 51 11.85 -13.30 8.49
CA TRP A 51 13.07 -12.79 7.89
C TRP A 51 14.04 -13.91 7.49
N ALA A 52 14.21 -14.89 8.39
CA ALA A 52 15.02 -16.07 8.10
C ALA A 52 14.47 -16.87 6.91
N ALA A 53 13.14 -16.95 6.78
CA ALA A 53 12.50 -17.58 5.64
C ALA A 53 12.78 -16.83 4.32
N GLY A 54 12.89 -15.49 4.34
CA GLY A 54 13.25 -14.69 3.14
C GLY A 54 14.66 -14.77 2.71
N LEU A 55 15.54 -14.86 3.69
CA LEU A 55 16.92 -15.19 3.41
C LEU A 55 16.97 -16.57 2.74
N ALA A 56 16.33 -17.58 3.33
CA ALA A 56 16.34 -18.94 2.81
C ALA A 56 15.67 -19.08 1.42
N GLY A 57 14.52 -18.43 1.21
CA GLY A 57 13.68 -18.60 0.04
C GLY A 57 13.93 -17.63 -1.10
N GLY A 58 14.48 -16.46 -0.82
CA GLY A 58 14.68 -15.37 -1.79
C GLY A 58 16.14 -14.97 -1.95
N VAL A 59 16.76 -14.43 -0.90
CA VAL A 59 18.11 -13.82 -0.98
C VAL A 59 19.19 -14.86 -1.27
N VAL A 60 19.22 -15.97 -0.53
CA VAL A 60 20.25 -17.00 -0.71
C VAL A 60 20.17 -17.64 -2.11
N PRO A 61 18.99 -18.07 -2.61
CA PRO A 61 18.87 -18.53 -3.99
C PRO A 61 19.22 -17.48 -5.04
N LEU A 62 18.83 -16.21 -4.83
CA LEU A 62 19.20 -15.11 -5.73
C LEU A 62 20.72 -14.98 -5.84
N VAL A 63 21.42 -14.90 -4.70
CA VAL A 63 22.88 -14.81 -4.66
C VAL A 63 23.52 -16.03 -5.32
N ALA A 64 23.04 -17.24 -5.01
CA ALA A 64 23.53 -18.47 -5.64
C ALA A 64 23.41 -18.44 -7.16
N LEU A 65 22.25 -18.04 -7.70
CA LEU A 65 22.01 -17.97 -9.14
C LEU A 65 22.75 -16.82 -9.82
N VAL A 66 22.93 -15.67 -9.15
CA VAL A 66 23.72 -14.54 -9.67
C VAL A 66 25.21 -14.92 -9.74
N LEU A 67 25.75 -15.54 -8.70
CA LEU A 67 27.14 -16.02 -8.69
C LEU A 67 27.36 -17.16 -9.70
N ALA A 68 26.40 -18.09 -9.83
CA ALA A 68 26.47 -19.17 -10.82
C ALA A 68 26.38 -18.66 -12.27
N ARG A 69 25.55 -17.64 -12.52
CA ARG A 69 25.55 -16.92 -13.80
C ARG A 69 26.88 -16.19 -14.02
N GLY A 70 27.46 -15.68 -12.94
CA GLY A 70 28.67 -14.87 -12.94
C GLY A 70 28.45 -13.56 -13.70
N GLY A 71 29.44 -13.17 -14.50
CA GLY A 71 29.35 -12.00 -15.38
C GLY A 71 28.61 -12.23 -16.70
N LYS A 72 28.26 -13.47 -17.06
CA LYS A 72 27.81 -13.79 -18.43
C LYS A 72 26.52 -13.06 -18.81
N ALA A 73 26.55 -12.41 -19.97
CA ALA A 73 25.39 -11.80 -20.63
C ALA A 73 24.64 -12.81 -21.51
N GLY A 74 23.39 -12.49 -21.84
CA GLY A 74 22.59 -13.27 -22.78
C GLY A 74 21.96 -14.53 -22.17
N PRO A 75 21.44 -15.43 -23.05
CA PRO A 75 20.74 -16.64 -22.64
C PRO A 75 21.60 -17.59 -21.80
N GLY A 76 20.98 -18.25 -20.84
CA GLY A 76 21.66 -19.24 -20.02
C GLY A 76 20.76 -19.89 -18.97
N PRO A 77 21.27 -20.92 -18.26
CA PRO A 77 20.45 -21.75 -17.38
C PRO A 77 20.15 -21.11 -16.01
N PHE A 78 20.84 -20.03 -15.65
CA PHE A 78 20.85 -19.47 -14.28
C PHE A 78 19.93 -18.26 -14.08
N ALA A 79 19.18 -17.88 -15.12
CA ALA A 79 18.21 -16.79 -15.08
C ALA A 79 17.01 -17.14 -15.96
N GLN A 80 15.90 -16.43 -15.77
CA GLN A 80 14.78 -16.47 -16.71
C GLN A 80 15.01 -15.53 -17.90
N PRO A 81 14.34 -15.76 -19.05
CA PRO A 81 14.55 -14.94 -20.23
C PRO A 81 14.36 -13.45 -20.06
N GLU A 82 13.42 -13.06 -19.20
CA GLU A 82 13.13 -11.66 -18.92
C GLU A 82 14.36 -10.90 -18.41
N VAL A 83 15.30 -11.58 -17.72
CA VAL A 83 16.51 -10.94 -17.19
C VAL A 83 17.42 -10.46 -18.31
N TRP A 84 17.81 -11.34 -19.23
CA TRP A 84 18.70 -10.94 -20.32
C TRP A 84 17.99 -10.12 -21.40
N VAL A 85 16.69 -10.33 -21.61
CA VAL A 85 15.87 -9.48 -22.49
C VAL A 85 15.89 -8.02 -22.02
N ILE A 86 15.80 -7.79 -20.71
CA ILE A 86 15.86 -6.45 -20.12
C ILE A 86 17.28 -5.87 -20.15
N GLU A 87 18.31 -6.67 -19.87
CA GLU A 87 19.71 -6.26 -20.00
C GLU A 87 20.08 -5.87 -21.44
N ASP A 88 19.61 -6.65 -22.43
CA ASP A 88 19.82 -6.36 -23.84
C ASP A 88 19.01 -5.15 -24.32
N ALA A 89 17.79 -4.97 -23.81
CA ALA A 89 16.99 -3.77 -24.05
C ALA A 89 17.71 -2.50 -23.56
N ALA A 90 18.37 -2.54 -22.39
CA ALA A 90 19.14 -1.41 -21.87
C ALA A 90 20.33 -1.05 -22.77
N ARG A 91 21.11 -2.05 -23.21
CA ARG A 91 22.23 -1.83 -24.15
C ARG A 91 21.75 -1.25 -25.47
N ARG A 92 20.68 -1.80 -26.02
CA ARG A 92 20.06 -1.27 -27.25
C ARG A 92 19.60 0.16 -27.05
N TRP A 93 18.96 0.48 -25.93
CA TRP A 93 18.50 1.83 -25.65
C TRP A 93 19.65 2.84 -25.66
N LEU A 94 20.79 2.51 -25.04
CA LEU A 94 21.98 3.37 -25.09
C LEU A 94 22.57 3.50 -26.51
N ALA A 95 22.51 2.44 -27.32
CA ALA A 95 23.09 2.41 -28.66
C ALA A 95 22.23 3.07 -29.73
N THR A 96 20.90 2.93 -29.66
CA THR A 96 19.97 3.31 -30.75
C THR A 96 18.95 4.36 -30.31
N GLY A 97 18.83 4.64 -29.01
CA GLY A 97 17.77 5.49 -28.47
C GLY A 97 16.42 4.79 -28.34
N SER A 98 16.34 3.46 -28.50
CA SER A 98 15.13 2.65 -28.27
C SER A 98 15.47 1.28 -27.64
N PRO A 99 14.68 0.79 -26.67
CA PRO A 99 14.86 -0.56 -26.12
C PRO A 99 14.27 -1.67 -27.02
N TYR A 100 13.48 -1.30 -28.03
CA TYR A 100 12.84 -2.27 -28.93
C TYR A 100 13.81 -2.71 -30.04
N PRO A 101 13.88 -4.02 -30.35
CA PRO A 101 14.61 -4.49 -31.52
C PRO A 101 13.93 -4.02 -32.80
N SER A 102 14.73 -3.61 -33.79
CA SER A 102 14.24 -3.15 -35.09
C SER A 102 14.10 -4.27 -36.14
N GLY A 103 14.59 -5.48 -35.85
CA GLY A 103 14.57 -6.63 -36.74
C GLY A 103 13.51 -7.66 -36.36
N ALA A 104 13.17 -8.56 -37.29
CA ALA A 104 12.27 -9.67 -37.03
C ALA A 104 12.81 -10.55 -35.89
N ALA A 105 11.94 -10.91 -34.95
CA ALA A 105 12.33 -11.73 -33.82
C ALA A 105 12.66 -13.17 -34.27
N ALA A 106 13.89 -13.62 -34.00
CA ALA A 106 14.33 -14.98 -34.30
C ALA A 106 13.67 -16.05 -33.39
N GLY A 107 12.98 -15.63 -32.34
CA GLY A 107 12.30 -16.47 -31.35
C GLY A 107 11.63 -15.63 -30.27
N PRO A 108 11.00 -16.26 -29.25
CA PRO A 108 10.27 -15.54 -28.20
C PRO A 108 11.12 -14.52 -27.43
N ASP A 109 12.40 -14.82 -27.21
CA ASP A 109 13.35 -13.96 -26.51
C ASP A 109 13.80 -12.75 -27.35
N GLY A 110 13.43 -12.72 -28.64
CA GLY A 110 13.61 -11.55 -29.50
C GLY A 110 12.59 -10.44 -29.21
N TYR A 111 11.59 -10.68 -28.35
CA TYR A 111 10.60 -9.68 -27.98
C TYR A 111 10.93 -8.97 -26.66
N PHE A 112 10.67 -7.66 -26.60
CA PHE A 112 10.69 -6.87 -25.36
C PHE A 112 9.24 -6.49 -24.96
N PRO A 113 8.50 -7.37 -24.27
CA PRO A 113 7.07 -7.19 -23.99
C PRO A 113 6.78 -6.24 -22.82
N TYR A 114 7.51 -5.14 -22.75
CA TYR A 114 7.44 -4.16 -21.68
C TYR A 114 7.37 -2.76 -22.25
N LEU A 115 7.01 -1.80 -21.41
CA LEU A 115 7.21 -0.40 -21.73
C LEU A 115 8.69 -0.04 -21.53
N PRO A 116 9.21 0.99 -22.22
CA PRO A 116 10.63 1.34 -22.23
C PRO A 116 11.26 1.45 -20.85
N GLY A 117 10.52 1.94 -19.85
CA GLY A 117 11.00 2.09 -18.49
C GLY A 117 11.54 0.80 -17.87
N MET A 118 11.10 -0.38 -18.31
CA MET A 118 11.64 -1.66 -17.81
C MET A 118 13.14 -1.81 -18.10
N ALA A 119 13.63 -1.23 -19.21
CA ALA A 119 15.05 -1.29 -19.56
C ALA A 119 15.95 -0.54 -18.56
N LEU A 120 15.39 0.34 -17.71
CA LEU A 120 16.16 0.99 -16.63
C LEU A 120 16.81 -0.03 -15.67
N PHE A 121 16.17 -1.17 -15.44
CA PHE A 121 16.74 -2.20 -14.57
C PHE A 121 17.92 -2.98 -15.20
N GLY A 122 18.08 -2.90 -16.52
CA GLY A 122 19.24 -3.44 -17.22
C GLY A 122 20.42 -2.46 -17.32
N MET A 123 20.22 -1.19 -16.95
CA MET A 123 21.24 -0.14 -17.06
C MET A 123 22.52 -0.41 -16.27
N PRO A 124 22.50 -0.99 -15.05
CA PRO A 124 23.73 -1.32 -14.34
C PRO A 124 24.71 -2.13 -15.19
N ARG A 125 24.22 -3.12 -15.95
CA ARG A 125 25.06 -3.95 -16.83
C ARG A 125 25.42 -3.25 -18.12
N ALA A 126 24.51 -2.47 -18.68
CA ALA A 126 24.77 -1.69 -19.89
C ALA A 126 25.87 -0.62 -19.67
N LEU A 127 25.96 -0.06 -18.46
CA LEU A 127 26.89 1.01 -18.11
C LEU A 127 28.20 0.50 -17.49
N ALA A 128 28.14 -0.47 -16.58
CA ALA A 128 29.30 -0.95 -15.81
C ALA A 128 29.86 -2.29 -16.30
N GLY A 129 29.31 -2.84 -17.38
CA GLY A 129 29.79 -4.06 -18.03
C GLY A 129 29.32 -5.36 -17.37
N ASP A 130 29.80 -6.47 -17.93
CA ASP A 130 29.31 -7.83 -17.67
C ASP A 130 29.96 -8.45 -16.41
N VAL A 131 29.58 -7.94 -15.25
CA VAL A 131 29.96 -8.49 -13.93
C VAL A 131 28.75 -8.98 -13.16
N TRP A 132 28.95 -9.86 -12.19
CA TRP A 132 27.85 -10.45 -11.39
C TRP A 132 27.03 -9.39 -10.64
N LEU A 133 27.67 -8.31 -10.19
CA LEU A 133 27.03 -7.23 -9.43
C LEU A 133 26.06 -6.39 -10.29
N THR A 134 26.14 -6.50 -11.62
CA THR A 134 25.28 -5.76 -12.54
C THR A 134 24.07 -6.55 -13.01
N ASP A 135 23.89 -7.79 -12.55
CA ASP A 135 22.73 -8.61 -12.89
C ASP A 135 21.42 -7.89 -12.55
N ALA A 136 20.51 -7.78 -13.53
CA ALA A 136 19.28 -7.00 -13.38
C ALA A 136 18.40 -7.46 -12.21
N ARG A 137 18.52 -8.73 -11.78
CA ARG A 137 17.79 -9.26 -10.61
C ARG A 137 18.14 -8.56 -9.31
N LEU A 138 19.37 -8.08 -9.17
CA LEU A 138 19.78 -7.30 -7.99
C LEU A 138 19.04 -5.95 -7.96
N ALA A 139 18.90 -5.29 -9.10
CA ALA A 139 18.13 -4.05 -9.22
C ALA A 139 16.64 -4.27 -8.97
N PHE A 140 16.07 -5.37 -9.50
CA PHE A 140 14.68 -5.73 -9.23
C PHE A 140 14.42 -6.00 -7.74
N ALA A 141 15.28 -6.79 -7.10
CA ALA A 141 15.17 -7.10 -5.68
C ALA A 141 15.32 -5.85 -4.82
N ALA A 142 16.26 -4.95 -5.15
CA ALA A 142 16.44 -3.69 -4.44
C ALA A 142 15.18 -2.81 -4.53
N ALA A 143 14.61 -2.64 -5.73
CA ALA A 143 13.38 -1.86 -5.92
C ALA A 143 12.18 -2.48 -5.19
N ALA A 144 12.04 -3.80 -5.23
CA ALA A 144 10.99 -4.52 -4.52
C ALA A 144 11.09 -4.30 -2.99
N VAL A 145 12.27 -4.54 -2.41
CA VAL A 145 12.52 -4.40 -0.97
C VAL A 145 12.34 -2.95 -0.52
N ALA A 146 12.94 -1.98 -1.23
CA ALA A 146 12.82 -0.57 -0.89
C ALA A 146 11.37 -0.09 -0.99
N GLY A 147 10.68 -0.43 -2.08
CA GLY A 147 9.31 0.00 -2.31
C GLY A 147 8.34 -0.58 -1.28
N CYS A 148 8.45 -1.87 -0.97
CA CYS A 148 7.66 -2.50 0.07
C CYS A 148 7.99 -1.97 1.47
N ALA A 149 9.26 -1.67 1.77
CA ALA A 149 9.65 -1.07 3.04
C ALA A 149 9.03 0.33 3.24
N VAL A 150 9.08 1.18 2.19
CA VAL A 150 8.43 2.50 2.20
C VAL A 150 6.92 2.36 2.32
N GLY A 151 6.30 1.58 1.44
CA GLY A 151 4.84 1.46 1.36
C GLY A 151 4.23 0.88 2.63
N VAL A 152 4.80 -0.21 3.15
CA VAL A 152 4.27 -0.80 4.38
C VAL A 152 4.69 -0.01 5.62
N GLY A 153 5.90 0.56 5.64
CA GLY A 153 6.33 1.41 6.75
C GLY A 153 5.41 2.62 6.96
N THR A 154 4.98 3.24 5.86
CA THR A 154 4.01 4.34 5.87
C THR A 154 2.60 3.88 6.24
N LEU A 155 2.12 2.75 5.73
CA LEU A 155 0.81 2.19 6.12
C LEU A 155 0.75 1.75 7.59
N ALA A 156 1.84 1.20 8.12
CA ALA A 156 1.91 0.65 9.47
C ALA A 156 2.28 1.67 10.56
N GLY A 157 2.56 2.92 10.20
CA GLY A 157 2.94 3.97 11.16
C GLY A 157 4.18 3.63 11.99
N GLY A 158 5.14 2.89 11.42
CA GLY A 158 6.40 2.52 12.08
C GLY A 158 6.35 1.37 13.10
N ALA A 159 5.18 1.00 13.63
CA ALA A 159 5.03 -0.03 14.67
C ALA A 159 4.87 -1.48 14.12
N GLY A 160 4.52 -1.63 12.84
CA GLY A 160 4.24 -2.93 12.21
C GLY A 160 5.36 -3.45 11.31
N ARG A 161 6.58 -3.63 11.84
CA ARG A 161 7.72 -4.18 11.08
C ARG A 161 7.56 -5.65 10.64
N SER A 162 6.53 -6.36 11.12
CA SER A 162 6.36 -7.81 10.92
C SER A 162 5.63 -8.23 9.65
N LEU A 163 4.78 -7.37 9.07
CA LEU A 163 3.97 -7.69 7.89
C LEU A 163 4.67 -7.53 6.53
N PRO A 164 5.49 -6.47 6.27
CA PRO A 164 6.31 -6.43 5.04
C PRO A 164 7.36 -7.53 5.05
N ALA A 165 7.84 -7.91 6.25
CA ALA A 165 8.72 -9.04 6.45
C ALA A 165 8.10 -10.35 5.96
N TRP A 166 6.83 -10.64 6.30
CA TRP A 166 6.17 -11.87 5.87
C TRP A 166 5.95 -11.97 4.35
N LEU A 167 5.63 -10.85 3.72
CA LEU A 167 5.25 -10.78 2.31
C LEU A 167 6.43 -10.82 1.36
N LEU A 168 7.57 -10.28 1.79
CA LEU A 168 8.83 -10.35 1.05
C LEU A 168 9.64 -11.61 1.39
N ALA A 169 9.49 -12.16 2.60
CA ALA A 169 10.45 -13.13 3.11
C ALA A 169 9.93 -14.58 3.12
N GLY A 170 8.68 -14.89 3.50
CA GLY A 170 8.31 -16.31 3.65
C GLY A 170 7.91 -17.04 2.36
N ASN A 171 7.37 -16.32 1.39
CA ASN A 171 6.53 -16.94 0.36
C ASN A 171 7.37 -17.56 -0.79
N PRO A 172 7.18 -18.85 -1.12
CA PRO A 172 7.87 -19.51 -2.23
C PRO A 172 7.69 -18.83 -3.60
N LEU A 173 6.52 -18.27 -3.89
CA LEU A 173 6.26 -17.55 -5.16
C LEU A 173 7.08 -16.26 -5.25
N VAL A 174 7.16 -15.51 -4.14
CA VAL A 174 7.97 -14.28 -4.04
C VAL A 174 9.46 -14.63 -4.11
N GLY A 175 9.89 -15.65 -3.35
CA GLY A 175 11.28 -16.12 -3.36
C GLY A 175 11.74 -16.61 -4.73
N LEU A 176 10.89 -17.41 -5.41
CA LEU A 176 11.15 -17.90 -6.77
C LEU A 176 11.31 -16.73 -7.74
N THR A 177 10.30 -15.85 -7.80
CA THR A 177 10.32 -14.72 -8.72
C THR A 177 11.51 -13.80 -8.45
N MET A 178 11.84 -13.55 -7.18
CA MET A 178 13.00 -12.74 -6.78
C MET A 178 14.32 -13.32 -7.27
N ALA A 179 14.49 -14.64 -7.18
CA ALA A 179 15.75 -15.29 -7.50
C ALA A 179 15.95 -15.54 -9.01
N THR A 180 14.86 -15.79 -9.75
CA THR A 180 14.97 -16.28 -11.13
C THR A 180 14.67 -15.22 -12.18
N GLY A 181 13.81 -14.22 -11.88
CA GLY A 181 13.39 -13.19 -12.83
C GLY A 181 13.29 -11.78 -12.24
N GLY A 182 12.33 -11.53 -11.36
CA GLY A 182 12.28 -10.34 -10.48
C GLY A 182 11.54 -9.12 -11.01
N HIS A 183 11.33 -8.98 -12.32
CA HIS A 183 10.77 -7.76 -12.90
C HIS A 183 9.37 -7.37 -12.36
N ASP A 184 8.49 -8.35 -12.12
CA ASP A 184 7.16 -8.11 -11.53
C ASP A 184 7.21 -7.72 -10.05
N LEU A 185 8.24 -8.14 -9.31
CA LEU A 185 8.45 -7.73 -7.92
C LEU A 185 8.89 -6.27 -7.83
N ALA A 186 9.75 -5.83 -8.74
CA ALA A 186 10.16 -4.44 -8.82
C ALA A 186 8.94 -3.53 -9.06
N LEU A 187 8.08 -3.92 -10.01
CA LEU A 187 6.80 -3.25 -10.26
C LEU A 187 5.92 -3.23 -9.01
N ALA A 188 5.74 -4.38 -8.35
CA ALA A 188 4.93 -4.49 -7.15
C ALA A 188 5.46 -3.58 -6.02
N GLY A 189 6.77 -3.52 -5.81
CA GLY A 189 7.41 -2.64 -4.83
C GLY A 189 7.11 -1.17 -5.08
N LEU A 190 7.22 -0.70 -6.33
CA LEU A 190 6.88 0.67 -6.72
C LEU A 190 5.40 0.99 -6.44
N LEU A 191 4.50 0.07 -6.79
CA LEU A 191 3.06 0.24 -6.56
C LEU A 191 2.70 0.24 -5.08
N VAL A 192 3.29 -0.65 -4.28
CA VAL A 192 3.11 -0.69 -2.82
C VAL A 192 3.62 0.60 -2.18
N ALA A 193 4.77 1.11 -2.61
CA ALA A 193 5.29 2.41 -2.17
C ALA A 193 4.34 3.57 -2.50
N ALA A 194 3.84 3.61 -3.74
CA ALA A 194 2.90 4.63 -4.17
C ALA A 194 1.62 4.60 -3.32
N VAL A 195 1.04 3.42 -3.09
CA VAL A 195 -0.11 3.24 -2.20
C VAL A 195 0.20 3.75 -0.79
N GLY A 196 1.30 3.33 -0.17
CA GLY A 196 1.61 3.74 1.20
C GLY A 196 1.87 5.24 1.36
N LEU A 197 2.55 5.85 0.39
CA LEU A 197 2.79 7.29 0.39
C LEU A 197 1.51 8.12 0.25
N THR A 198 0.48 7.62 -0.47
CA THR A 198 -0.84 8.28 -0.47
C THR A 198 -1.54 8.24 0.90
N ALA A 199 -1.17 7.30 1.78
CA ALA A 199 -1.73 7.21 3.12
C ALA A 199 -1.25 8.34 4.05
N VAL A 200 -0.09 8.95 3.77
CA VAL A 200 0.54 9.99 4.62
C VAL A 200 -0.26 11.30 4.61
N ARG A 201 -1.03 11.57 3.55
CA ARG A 201 -1.81 12.80 3.35
C ARG A 201 -0.98 14.11 3.40
N ASP A 202 0.29 14.02 3.01
CA ASP A 202 1.20 15.16 2.84
C ASP A 202 1.40 15.47 1.33
N PRO A 203 1.50 16.75 0.91
CA PRO A 203 1.71 17.10 -0.50
C PRO A 203 2.97 16.52 -1.13
N ARG A 204 4.10 16.44 -0.41
CA ARG A 204 5.36 15.88 -0.94
C ARG A 204 5.26 14.37 -1.06
N ALA A 205 4.70 13.70 -0.05
CA ALA A 205 4.42 12.26 -0.11
C ALA A 205 3.47 11.92 -1.27
N THR A 206 2.43 12.72 -1.47
CA THR A 206 1.47 12.56 -2.57
C THR A 206 2.13 12.76 -3.94
N ALA A 207 3.02 13.75 -4.08
CA ALA A 207 3.80 13.93 -5.30
C ALA A 207 4.77 12.77 -5.56
N ALA A 208 5.47 12.28 -4.53
CA ALA A 208 6.34 11.12 -4.63
C ALA A 208 5.54 9.85 -5.01
N ALA A 209 4.35 9.66 -4.44
CA ALA A 209 3.44 8.59 -4.81
C ALA A 209 3.05 8.65 -6.29
N ALA A 210 2.71 9.84 -6.79
CA ALA A 210 2.40 10.06 -8.21
C ALA A 210 3.59 9.71 -9.10
N VAL A 211 4.80 10.17 -8.76
CA VAL A 211 6.01 9.87 -9.52
C VAL A 211 6.28 8.36 -9.57
N LEU A 212 6.22 7.66 -8.43
CA LEU A 212 6.44 6.21 -8.38
C LEU A 212 5.37 5.43 -9.16
N ALA A 213 4.11 5.84 -9.06
CA ALA A 213 3.01 5.28 -9.84
C ALA A 213 3.23 5.51 -11.36
N GLY A 214 3.74 6.68 -11.73
CA GLY A 214 4.11 7.02 -13.11
C GLY A 214 5.28 6.20 -13.65
N VAL A 215 6.33 6.01 -12.85
CA VAL A 215 7.46 5.14 -13.20
C VAL A 215 6.98 3.70 -13.39
N ALA A 216 6.17 3.18 -12.47
CA ALA A 216 5.54 1.86 -12.61
C ALA A 216 4.71 1.74 -13.91
N ALA A 217 3.93 2.78 -14.23
CA ALA A 217 3.16 2.87 -15.47
C ALA A 217 4.01 3.00 -16.73
N GLY A 218 5.23 3.53 -16.64
CA GLY A 218 6.22 3.54 -17.73
C GLY A 218 7.04 2.25 -17.85
N ILE A 219 6.92 1.32 -16.90
CA ILE A 219 7.61 0.02 -16.89
C ILE A 219 6.69 -1.09 -17.42
N LYS A 220 5.42 -1.12 -16.99
CA LYS A 220 4.46 -2.17 -17.38
C LYS A 220 3.02 -1.65 -17.43
N PRO A 221 2.23 -2.00 -18.47
CA PRO A 221 0.84 -1.54 -18.58
C PRO A 221 -0.07 -1.95 -17.42
N THR A 222 0.25 -3.06 -16.74
CA THR A 222 -0.51 -3.58 -15.59
C THR A 222 -0.50 -2.64 -14.38
N ALA A 223 0.33 -1.60 -14.37
CA ALA A 223 0.33 -0.55 -13.35
C ALA A 223 -0.84 0.44 -13.50
N TRP A 224 -1.30 0.71 -14.73
CA TRP A 224 -2.30 1.76 -15.01
C TRP A 224 -3.62 1.60 -14.24
N PRO A 225 -4.19 0.38 -14.07
CA PRO A 225 -5.35 0.20 -13.20
C PRO A 225 -5.11 0.68 -11.77
N VAL A 226 -3.91 0.47 -11.22
CA VAL A 226 -3.56 0.94 -9.87
C VAL A 226 -3.42 2.46 -9.84
N VAL A 227 -2.82 3.08 -10.87
CA VAL A 227 -2.75 4.53 -11.00
C VAL A 227 -4.14 5.16 -10.97
N LEU A 228 -5.11 4.60 -11.72
CA LEU A 228 -6.50 5.07 -11.72
C LEU A 228 -7.15 4.94 -10.33
N VAL A 229 -6.91 3.83 -9.64
CA VAL A 229 -7.40 3.65 -8.26
C VAL A 229 -6.82 4.72 -7.32
N LEU A 230 -5.54 5.06 -7.45
CA LEU A 230 -4.90 6.10 -6.65
C LEU A 230 -5.42 7.51 -6.99
N VAL A 231 -5.68 7.81 -8.26
CA VAL A 231 -6.33 9.07 -8.68
C VAL A 231 -7.70 9.22 -8.03
N VAL A 232 -8.51 8.15 -8.05
CA VAL A 232 -9.85 8.14 -7.43
C VAL A 232 -9.74 8.26 -5.90
N LEU A 233 -8.78 7.57 -5.27
CA LEU A 233 -8.53 7.70 -3.84
C LEU A 233 -8.18 9.15 -3.46
N VAL A 234 -7.24 9.78 -4.17
CA VAL A 234 -6.84 11.17 -3.92
C VAL A 234 -8.02 12.12 -4.11
N ALA A 235 -8.86 11.92 -5.13
CA ALA A 235 -10.09 12.71 -5.31
C ALA A 235 -11.05 12.52 -4.14
N ARG A 236 -11.26 11.27 -3.70
CA ARG A 236 -12.20 10.91 -2.64
C ARG A 236 -11.80 11.45 -1.26
N THR A 237 -10.51 11.61 -1.01
CA THR A 237 -9.95 12.14 0.25
C THR A 237 -9.72 13.65 0.22
N GLY A 238 -10.21 14.36 -0.82
CA GLY A 238 -10.12 15.82 -0.93
C GLY A 238 -8.79 16.36 -1.45
N GLY A 239 -7.91 15.48 -1.94
CA GLY A 239 -6.62 15.86 -2.53
C GLY A 239 -6.71 16.29 -4.01
N PRO A 240 -5.65 16.92 -4.56
CA PRO A 240 -5.66 17.45 -5.92
C PRO A 240 -5.45 16.35 -6.98
N ALA A 241 -6.49 15.57 -7.26
CA ALA A 241 -6.44 14.39 -8.13
C ALA A 241 -5.92 14.66 -9.56
N LEU A 242 -6.26 15.81 -10.15
CA LEU A 242 -5.74 16.21 -11.47
C LEU A 242 -4.23 16.44 -11.44
N ARG A 243 -3.70 17.05 -10.37
CA ARG A 243 -2.26 17.25 -10.21
C ARG A 243 -1.56 15.91 -9.99
N PHE A 244 -2.17 15.02 -9.20
CA PHE A 244 -1.66 13.66 -9.03
C PHE A 244 -1.61 12.91 -10.37
N ALA A 245 -2.69 12.95 -11.15
CA ALA A 245 -2.76 12.32 -12.47
C ALA A 245 -1.69 12.88 -13.43
N ALA A 246 -1.53 14.19 -13.49
CA ALA A 246 -0.51 14.84 -14.32
C ALA A 246 0.91 14.47 -13.87
N ALA A 247 1.17 14.46 -12.55
CA ALA A 247 2.46 14.07 -11.99
C ALA A 247 2.78 12.59 -12.22
N ALA A 248 1.78 11.71 -12.26
CA ALA A 248 1.96 10.30 -12.63
C ALA A 248 2.15 10.12 -14.15
N ALA A 249 1.45 10.91 -14.98
CA ALA A 249 1.61 10.86 -16.43
C ALA A 249 3.03 11.32 -16.85
N GLY A 250 3.63 12.29 -16.15
CA GLY A 250 4.94 12.86 -16.47
C GLY A 250 6.04 11.80 -16.66
N PRO A 251 6.40 10.99 -15.65
CA PRO A 251 7.41 9.94 -15.79
C PRO A 251 7.05 8.87 -16.82
N ALA A 252 5.78 8.47 -16.92
CA ALA A 252 5.35 7.49 -17.92
C ALA A 252 5.56 8.02 -19.35
N LEU A 253 5.18 9.28 -19.60
CA LEU A 253 5.41 9.97 -20.88
C LEU A 253 6.90 10.15 -21.13
N LEU A 254 7.68 10.61 -20.15
CA LEU A 254 9.13 10.79 -20.31
C LEU A 254 9.82 9.51 -20.77
N LEU A 255 9.42 8.37 -20.22
CA LEU A 255 10.01 7.07 -20.55
C LEU A 255 9.51 6.53 -21.90
N CYS A 256 8.25 6.76 -22.27
CA CYS A 256 7.63 6.07 -23.40
C CYS A 256 7.47 6.94 -24.66
N LEU A 257 7.46 8.27 -24.53
CA LEU A 257 7.04 9.18 -25.60
C LEU A 257 7.95 9.09 -26.82
N SER A 258 9.27 8.97 -26.64
CA SER A 258 10.21 8.84 -27.75
C SER A 258 9.90 7.63 -28.62
N ASP A 259 9.67 6.48 -28.01
CA ASP A 259 9.40 5.22 -28.71
C ASP A 259 8.01 5.21 -29.35
N LEU A 260 7.01 5.76 -28.65
CA LEU A 260 5.66 5.93 -29.19
C LEU A 260 5.63 6.82 -30.44
N LEU A 261 6.49 7.85 -30.50
CA LEU A 261 6.56 8.74 -31.66
C LEU A 261 7.43 8.18 -32.79
N ARG A 262 8.57 7.56 -32.48
CA ARG A 262 9.55 7.11 -33.49
C ARG A 262 9.24 5.74 -34.06
N ALA A 263 8.70 4.83 -33.26
CA ALA A 263 8.50 3.44 -33.64
C ALA A 263 7.19 2.84 -33.09
N PRO A 264 6.01 3.47 -33.34
CA PRO A 264 4.73 3.01 -32.80
C PRO A 264 4.39 1.57 -33.21
N ARG A 265 4.84 1.13 -34.39
CA ARG A 265 4.64 -0.24 -34.87
C ARG A 265 5.41 -1.26 -34.03
N LEU A 266 6.66 -0.97 -33.66
CA LEU A 266 7.46 -1.85 -32.80
C LEU A 266 6.83 -1.90 -31.39
N VAL A 267 6.40 -0.75 -30.85
CA VAL A 267 5.71 -0.72 -29.56
C VAL A 267 4.45 -1.60 -29.61
N LEU A 268 3.61 -1.46 -30.64
CA LEU A 268 2.40 -2.27 -30.81
C LEU A 268 2.73 -3.76 -30.91
N GLU A 269 3.70 -4.12 -31.74
CA GLU A 269 4.11 -5.50 -31.95
C GLU A 269 4.59 -6.16 -30.66
N HIS A 270 5.52 -5.51 -29.96
CA HIS A 270 6.14 -6.06 -28.76
C HIS A 270 5.23 -6.00 -27.53
N LEU A 271 4.49 -4.91 -27.33
CA LEU A 271 3.71 -4.67 -26.11
C LEU A 271 2.31 -5.29 -26.16
N VAL A 272 1.70 -5.36 -27.34
CA VAL A 272 0.28 -5.74 -27.48
C VAL A 272 0.16 -7.05 -28.25
N LEU A 273 0.69 -7.11 -29.48
CA LEU A 273 0.48 -8.27 -30.35
C LEU A 273 1.16 -9.52 -29.81
N PHE A 274 2.41 -9.41 -29.36
CA PHE A 274 3.13 -10.56 -28.83
C PHE A 274 2.46 -11.13 -27.57
N PRO A 275 2.20 -10.36 -26.49
CA PRO A 275 1.52 -10.91 -25.30
C PRO A 275 0.10 -11.44 -25.57
N ALA A 276 -0.58 -10.91 -26.58
CA ALA A 276 -1.89 -11.40 -27.02
C ALA A 276 -1.81 -12.70 -27.84
N GLY A 277 -0.61 -13.17 -28.17
CA GLY A 277 -0.41 -14.34 -29.03
C GLY A 277 -0.78 -14.10 -30.50
N LEU A 278 -0.77 -12.83 -30.92
CA LEU A 278 -1.09 -12.36 -32.28
C LEU A 278 0.16 -12.01 -33.09
N ALA A 279 1.36 -12.06 -32.49
CA ALA A 279 2.62 -11.86 -33.20
C ALA A 279 3.03 -13.11 -34.02
N ALA A 280 4.02 -12.93 -34.89
CA ALA A 280 4.53 -13.99 -35.76
C ALA A 280 5.11 -15.18 -34.99
N VAL A 281 5.75 -14.93 -33.84
CA VAL A 281 6.23 -15.96 -32.94
C VAL A 281 5.26 -16.12 -31.78
N PRO A 282 4.70 -17.33 -31.55
CA PRO A 282 3.77 -17.55 -30.45
C PRO A 282 4.48 -17.44 -29.10
N THR A 283 3.74 -16.96 -28.10
CA THR A 283 4.27 -16.92 -26.73
C THR A 283 4.40 -18.33 -26.17
N PRO A 284 5.51 -18.68 -25.50
CA PRO A 284 5.71 -20.00 -24.89
C PRO A 284 4.87 -20.24 -23.63
N ALA A 285 3.90 -19.36 -23.31
CA ALA A 285 3.17 -19.40 -22.05
C ALA A 285 2.15 -20.56 -22.01
N ALA A 286 2.60 -21.74 -21.58
CA ALA A 286 1.73 -22.76 -21.03
C ALA A 286 1.26 -22.31 -19.64
N SER A 287 -0.05 -22.31 -19.41
CA SER A 287 -0.62 -21.82 -18.16
C SER A 287 -1.75 -22.69 -17.67
N PRO A 288 -1.78 -23.03 -16.36
CA PRO A 288 -2.88 -23.76 -15.75
C PRO A 288 -4.08 -22.87 -15.43
N LEU A 289 -4.08 -21.59 -15.85
CA LEU A 289 -5.11 -20.63 -15.47
C LEU A 289 -6.35 -20.73 -16.38
N PRO A 290 -7.56 -20.45 -15.85
CA PRO A 290 -8.80 -20.55 -16.62
C PRO A 290 -8.80 -19.75 -17.93
N GLY A 291 -8.21 -18.54 -17.92
CA GLY A 291 -8.10 -17.71 -19.13
C GLY A 291 -7.35 -18.41 -20.27
N ALA A 292 -6.30 -19.17 -19.96
CA ALA A 292 -5.53 -19.91 -20.95
C ALA A 292 -6.29 -21.13 -21.48
N TRP A 293 -7.06 -21.82 -20.61
CA TRP A 293 -7.92 -22.92 -21.04
C TRP A 293 -9.04 -22.45 -21.97
N ILE A 294 -9.67 -21.31 -21.66
CA ILE A 294 -10.66 -20.68 -22.55
C ILE A 294 -10.00 -20.31 -23.87
N ALA A 295 -8.81 -19.70 -23.83
CA ALA A 295 -8.08 -19.28 -25.03
C ALA A 295 -7.68 -20.44 -25.96
N ALA A 296 -7.55 -21.66 -25.43
CA ALA A 296 -7.22 -22.86 -26.22
C ALA A 296 -8.41 -23.41 -27.04
N LEU A 297 -9.64 -22.99 -26.75
CA LEU A 297 -10.84 -23.41 -27.50
C LEU A 297 -10.94 -22.70 -28.87
N PRO A 298 -11.65 -23.26 -29.86
CA PRO A 298 -11.96 -22.58 -31.12
C PRO A 298 -12.68 -21.24 -30.87
N GLY A 299 -12.13 -20.13 -31.35
CA GLY A 299 -12.63 -18.77 -31.06
C GLY A 299 -12.43 -18.29 -29.61
N GLY A 300 -11.87 -19.14 -28.75
CA GLY A 300 -11.73 -18.93 -27.32
C GLY A 300 -10.85 -17.75 -26.93
N ARG A 301 -9.86 -17.37 -27.75
CA ARG A 301 -9.05 -16.16 -27.52
C ARG A 301 -9.88 -14.88 -27.50
N ALA A 302 -10.81 -14.71 -28.44
CA ALA A 302 -11.68 -13.55 -28.48
C ALA A 302 -12.62 -13.52 -27.27
N ILE A 303 -13.12 -14.69 -26.86
CA ILE A 303 -13.96 -14.85 -25.66
C ILE A 303 -13.17 -14.48 -24.40
N ALA A 304 -11.96 -15.02 -24.21
CA ALA A 304 -11.10 -14.72 -23.07
C ALA A 304 -10.77 -13.22 -22.98
N LEU A 305 -10.43 -12.58 -24.11
CA LEU A 305 -10.22 -11.13 -24.17
C LEU A 305 -11.50 -10.35 -23.81
N GLY A 306 -12.66 -10.76 -24.33
CA GLY A 306 -13.95 -10.16 -23.98
C GLY A 306 -14.26 -10.25 -22.48
N ILE A 307 -13.96 -11.39 -21.86
CA ILE A 307 -14.13 -11.60 -20.41
C ILE A 307 -13.20 -10.67 -19.60
N VAL A 308 -11.93 -10.52 -20.00
CA VAL A 308 -11.00 -9.59 -19.36
C VAL A 308 -11.49 -8.14 -19.47
N LEU A 309 -11.98 -7.72 -20.64
CA LEU A 309 -12.53 -6.39 -20.84
C LEU A 309 -13.79 -6.16 -20.00
N ALA A 310 -14.67 -7.15 -19.91
CA ALA A 310 -15.86 -7.09 -19.06
C ALA A 310 -15.48 -6.99 -17.57
N ALA A 311 -14.48 -7.75 -17.11
CA ALA A 311 -13.97 -7.67 -15.74
C ALA A 311 -13.34 -6.29 -15.44
N ALA A 312 -12.60 -5.72 -16.39
CA ALA A 312 -12.05 -4.37 -16.27
C ALA A 312 -13.14 -3.30 -16.21
N ALA A 313 -14.17 -3.40 -17.06
CA ALA A 313 -15.33 -2.49 -17.03
C ALA A 313 -16.11 -2.60 -15.72
N PHE A 314 -16.33 -3.83 -15.23
CA PHE A 314 -16.97 -4.06 -13.93
C PHE A 314 -16.16 -3.45 -12.78
N ALA A 315 -14.83 -3.64 -12.76
CA ALA A 315 -13.96 -3.00 -11.79
C ALA A 315 -14.05 -1.47 -11.88
N ALA A 316 -14.05 -0.88 -13.08
CA ALA A 316 -14.21 0.57 -13.25
C ALA A 316 -15.55 1.08 -12.69
N VAL A 317 -16.66 0.39 -12.95
CA VAL A 317 -17.97 0.71 -12.38
C VAL A 317 -17.96 0.62 -10.86
N LEU A 318 -17.34 -0.42 -10.29
CA LEU A 318 -17.19 -0.55 -8.84
C LEU A 318 -16.36 0.57 -8.23
N LEU A 319 -15.26 0.95 -8.88
CA LEU A 319 -14.38 2.03 -8.43
C LEU A 319 -15.14 3.37 -8.37
N ILE A 320 -16.01 3.63 -9.34
CA ILE A 320 -16.85 4.85 -9.38
C ILE A 320 -17.96 4.78 -8.33
N ARG A 321 -18.66 3.65 -8.21
CA ARG A 321 -19.82 3.51 -7.31
C ARG A 321 -19.44 3.34 -5.83
N ARG A 322 -18.28 2.76 -5.56
CA ARG A 322 -17.77 2.45 -4.22
C ARG A 322 -16.27 2.74 -4.16
N PRO A 323 -15.87 4.02 -4.26
CA PRO A 323 -14.46 4.39 -4.23
C PRO A 323 -13.82 3.96 -2.89
N PRO A 324 -12.54 3.55 -2.91
CA PRO A 324 -11.84 3.16 -1.69
C PRO A 324 -11.78 4.32 -0.70
N ALA A 325 -12.09 4.03 0.57
CA ALA A 325 -12.09 5.03 1.64
C ALA A 325 -10.68 5.46 2.07
N ASP A 326 -9.70 4.55 1.96
CA ASP A 326 -8.32 4.77 2.36
C ASP A 326 -7.33 4.00 1.45
N ALA A 327 -6.03 4.20 1.70
CA ALA A 327 -4.95 3.57 0.94
C ALA A 327 -4.97 2.04 1.05
N ALA A 328 -5.36 1.45 2.18
CA ALA A 328 -5.44 0.00 2.33
C ALA A 328 -6.61 -0.60 1.55
N ALA A 329 -7.78 0.06 1.56
CA ALA A 329 -8.91 -0.28 0.72
C ALA A 329 -8.55 -0.15 -0.77
N ALA A 330 -7.81 0.90 -1.15
CA ALA A 330 -7.29 1.05 -2.51
C ALA A 330 -6.35 -0.09 -2.91
N ALA A 331 -5.44 -0.50 -2.01
CA ALA A 331 -4.53 -1.63 -2.25
C ALA A 331 -5.31 -2.95 -2.43
N ARG A 332 -6.30 -3.22 -1.57
CA ARG A 332 -7.17 -4.42 -1.67
C ARG A 332 -7.98 -4.42 -2.97
N PHE A 333 -8.53 -3.28 -3.34
CA PHE A 333 -9.29 -3.13 -4.58
C PHE A 333 -8.40 -3.35 -5.81
N ALA A 334 -7.22 -2.72 -5.85
CA ALA A 334 -6.23 -2.92 -6.91
C ALA A 334 -5.77 -4.38 -6.99
N ALA A 335 -5.51 -5.01 -5.85
CA ALA A 335 -5.15 -6.42 -5.79
C ALA A 335 -6.23 -7.35 -6.35
N ALA A 336 -7.49 -7.17 -5.93
CA ALA A 336 -8.62 -7.99 -6.38
C ALA A 336 -8.87 -7.84 -7.88
N SER A 337 -8.87 -6.59 -8.38
CA SER A 337 -9.08 -6.31 -9.81
C SER A 337 -7.95 -6.86 -10.69
N LEU A 338 -6.69 -6.69 -10.28
CA LEU A 338 -5.55 -7.27 -11.01
C LEU A 338 -5.54 -8.80 -10.96
N ALA A 339 -5.81 -9.40 -9.80
CA ALA A 339 -5.88 -10.86 -9.67
C ALA A 339 -6.96 -11.46 -10.58
N ALA A 340 -8.15 -10.83 -10.64
CA ALA A 340 -9.22 -11.24 -11.54
C ALA A 340 -8.79 -11.13 -13.01
N GLY A 341 -8.20 -10.01 -13.41
CA GLY A 341 -7.69 -9.82 -14.77
C GLY A 341 -6.61 -10.85 -15.15
N MET A 342 -5.68 -11.15 -14.26
CA MET A 342 -4.60 -12.12 -14.48
C MET A 342 -5.11 -13.57 -14.56
N LEU A 343 -6.11 -13.92 -13.76
CA LEU A 343 -6.74 -15.25 -13.79
C LEU A 343 -7.47 -15.51 -15.12
N LEU A 344 -8.04 -14.46 -15.70
CA LEU A 344 -8.85 -14.49 -16.92
C LEU A 344 -8.03 -14.21 -18.19
N ALA A 345 -6.75 -13.82 -18.05
CA ALA A 345 -5.89 -13.48 -19.17
C ALA A 345 -5.58 -14.71 -20.07
N PRO A 346 -5.62 -14.58 -21.41
CA PRO A 346 -5.33 -15.68 -22.34
C PRO A 346 -3.93 -16.30 -22.20
N SER A 347 -2.95 -15.51 -21.76
CA SER A 347 -1.53 -15.88 -21.65
C SER A 347 -1.00 -15.76 -20.21
N GLY A 348 -1.90 -15.86 -19.22
CA GLY A 348 -1.58 -15.64 -17.80
C GLY A 348 -0.45 -16.54 -17.29
N ARG A 349 0.40 -16.05 -16.39
CA ARG A 349 1.40 -16.86 -15.69
C ARG A 349 1.21 -16.78 -14.19
N VAL A 350 1.49 -17.86 -13.46
CA VAL A 350 1.37 -17.89 -11.99
C VAL A 350 2.23 -16.80 -11.33
N GLY A 351 3.40 -16.49 -11.92
CA GLY A 351 4.27 -15.41 -11.45
C GLY A 351 3.63 -14.02 -11.44
N TRP A 352 2.62 -13.75 -12.28
CA TRP A 352 1.95 -12.44 -12.33
C TRP A 352 1.19 -12.12 -11.03
N PHE A 353 0.77 -13.15 -10.29
CA PHE A 353 0.07 -12.97 -9.02
C PHE A 353 0.93 -12.34 -7.92
N VAL A 354 2.24 -12.19 -8.12
CA VAL A 354 3.11 -11.53 -7.14
C VAL A 354 2.71 -10.07 -6.90
N VAL A 355 2.25 -9.36 -7.95
CA VAL A 355 1.80 -7.96 -7.84
C VAL A 355 0.53 -7.85 -6.99
N PRO A 356 -0.59 -8.53 -7.32
CA PRO A 356 -1.78 -8.47 -6.48
C PRO A 356 -1.55 -9.07 -5.08
N LEU A 357 -0.69 -10.07 -4.93
CA LEU A 357 -0.34 -10.63 -3.62
C LEU A 357 0.28 -9.56 -2.70
N LEU A 358 1.28 -8.83 -3.20
CA LEU A 358 1.95 -7.78 -2.43
C LEU A 358 1.02 -6.58 -2.16
N LEU A 359 0.17 -6.21 -3.11
CA LEU A 359 -0.84 -5.16 -2.91
C LEU A 359 -1.92 -5.57 -1.90
N ALA A 360 -2.45 -6.80 -1.99
CA ALA A 360 -3.46 -7.32 -1.08
C ALA A 360 -2.96 -7.27 0.36
N ALA A 361 -1.69 -7.59 0.52
CA ALA A 361 -1.11 -7.70 1.83
C ALA A 361 -0.51 -6.39 2.37
N ALA A 362 -0.14 -5.44 1.51
CA ALA A 362 -0.06 -4.05 1.91
C ALA A 362 -1.43 -3.55 2.41
N GLY A 363 -2.52 -3.94 1.74
CA GLY A 363 -3.90 -3.61 2.14
C GLY A 363 -4.43 -4.37 3.35
N SER A 364 -3.72 -5.39 3.85
CA SER A 364 -4.05 -6.09 5.09
C SER A 364 -3.26 -5.59 6.30
N VAL A 365 -2.29 -4.69 6.07
CA VAL A 365 -1.67 -3.91 7.12
C VAL A 365 -2.77 -3.14 7.81
N ARG A 366 -2.89 -3.31 9.14
CA ARG A 366 -3.76 -2.44 9.94
C ARG A 366 -3.22 -1.03 9.75
N THR A 367 -3.87 -0.28 8.88
CA THR A 367 -3.67 1.15 8.79
C THR A 367 -4.00 1.69 10.16
N ARG A 368 -3.10 2.52 10.72
CA ARG A 368 -3.62 3.56 11.59
C ARG A 368 -4.60 4.32 10.70
N SER A 369 -5.88 4.28 11.06
CA SER A 369 -6.84 5.24 10.54
C SER A 369 -6.14 6.60 10.58
N THR A 370 -6.05 7.25 9.42
CA THR A 370 -5.68 8.67 9.34
C THR A 370 -6.92 9.56 9.50
N GLY A 371 -8.03 9.02 10.02
CA GLY A 371 -8.87 9.79 10.94
C GLY A 371 -8.17 9.78 12.29
N HIS A 372 -8.01 10.96 12.90
CA HIS A 372 -7.51 11.18 14.27
C HIS A 372 -7.39 9.86 15.06
N SER A 373 -6.25 9.19 14.97
CA SER A 373 -5.93 8.13 15.91
C SER A 373 -5.85 8.88 17.21
N LEU A 374 -6.87 8.74 18.06
CA LEU A 374 -6.94 9.38 19.37
C LEU A 374 -5.57 9.26 20.01
N GLY A 375 -4.85 10.37 19.94
CA GLY A 375 -3.41 10.39 20.06
C GLY A 375 -3.17 10.35 21.54
N SER A 376 -3.32 9.17 22.13
CA SER A 376 -3.32 9.05 23.57
C SER A 376 -1.94 9.48 24.06
N MET A 377 -1.88 10.69 24.61
CA MET A 377 -0.69 11.10 25.34
C MET A 377 -0.62 10.22 26.57
N ASP A 378 0.55 9.60 26.74
CA ASP A 378 0.88 8.94 27.99
C ASP A 378 0.84 10.02 29.08
N PRO A 379 0.19 9.82 30.24
CA PRO A 379 0.15 10.79 31.33
C PRO A 379 1.53 11.36 31.70
N ALA A 380 2.61 10.60 31.46
CA ALA A 380 3.99 11.02 31.67
C ALA A 380 4.51 12.09 30.68
N THR A 381 3.77 12.37 29.60
CA THR A 381 4.16 13.28 28.51
C THR A 381 3.12 14.39 28.25
N GLU A 382 2.13 14.55 29.13
CA GLU A 382 1.15 15.63 29.03
C GLU A 382 1.84 17.00 29.18
N PRO A 383 1.61 17.97 28.27
CA PRO A 383 2.16 19.32 28.41
C PRO A 383 1.62 19.98 29.69
N ALA A 384 2.41 20.86 30.32
CA ALA A 384 1.97 21.54 31.54
C ALA A 384 0.78 22.48 31.25
N ALA A 385 -0.17 22.55 32.20
CA ALA A 385 -1.31 23.44 32.10
C ALA A 385 -0.86 24.91 32.05
N LYS A 386 -1.40 25.67 31.08
CA LYS A 386 -1.14 27.11 30.94
C LYS A 386 -1.82 27.91 32.04
N VAL A 387 -2.99 27.46 32.49
CA VAL A 387 -3.74 28.04 33.61
C VAL A 387 -3.64 27.11 34.81
N VAL A 388 -2.89 27.55 35.82
CA VAL A 388 -2.73 26.85 37.09
C VAL A 388 -3.39 27.68 38.18
N LYS A 389 -4.37 27.09 38.87
CA LYS A 389 -5.02 27.67 40.07
C LYS A 389 -5.13 26.59 41.15
N SER A 390 -5.17 27.03 42.39
CA SER A 390 -5.41 26.18 43.54
C SER A 390 -6.84 25.63 43.57
N ASP A 391 -7.05 24.54 44.30
CA ASP A 391 -8.37 23.97 44.52
C ASP A 391 -9.36 24.95 45.15
N ALA A 392 -8.87 25.83 46.04
CA ALA A 392 -9.70 26.85 46.68
C ALA A 392 -10.18 27.90 45.67
N GLU A 393 -9.30 28.36 44.77
CA GLU A 393 -9.65 29.30 43.70
C GLU A 393 -10.65 28.67 42.71
N TRP A 394 -10.46 27.40 42.36
CA TRP A 394 -11.41 26.70 41.49
C TRP A 394 -12.79 26.54 42.14
N ARG A 395 -12.85 26.21 43.44
CA ARG A 395 -14.12 26.12 44.18
C ARG A 395 -14.81 27.46 44.37
N ALA A 396 -14.04 28.55 44.41
CA ALA A 396 -14.60 29.89 44.47
C ALA A 396 -15.15 30.35 43.10
N GLN A 397 -14.53 29.93 42.00
CA GLN A 397 -14.92 30.32 40.64
C GLN A 397 -16.05 29.45 40.07
N LEU A 398 -16.06 28.14 40.35
CA LEU A 398 -16.98 27.16 39.76
C LEU A 398 -18.09 26.81 40.75
N THR A 399 -19.29 26.54 40.24
CA THR A 399 -20.34 25.93 41.06
C THR A 399 -19.91 24.53 41.53
N PRO A 400 -20.51 23.98 42.61
CA PRO A 400 -20.17 22.64 43.08
C PRO A 400 -20.30 21.54 42.01
N ALA A 401 -21.29 21.65 41.12
CA ALA A 401 -21.52 20.71 40.03
C ALA A 401 -20.47 20.87 38.91
N GLU A 402 -20.16 22.10 38.51
CA GLU A 402 -19.08 22.40 37.56
C GLU A 402 -17.74 21.91 38.08
N TYR A 403 -17.42 22.18 39.35
CA TYR A 403 -16.20 21.71 39.98
C TYR A 403 -16.12 20.17 40.02
N HIS A 404 -17.24 19.50 40.30
CA HIS A 404 -17.29 18.04 40.27
C HIS A 404 -16.97 17.46 38.88
N VAL A 405 -17.55 18.01 37.82
CA VAL A 405 -17.28 17.54 36.45
C VAL A 405 -15.88 17.96 36.00
N LEU A 406 -15.59 19.26 35.96
CA LEU A 406 -14.36 19.83 35.40
C LEU A 406 -13.10 19.42 36.17
N ARG A 407 -13.18 19.16 37.48
CA ARG A 407 -11.99 18.88 38.31
C ARG A 407 -11.91 17.49 38.91
N LYS A 408 -13.04 16.80 39.10
CA LYS A 408 -13.06 15.42 39.61
C LYS A 408 -13.42 14.39 38.56
N ALA A 409 -13.38 14.77 37.27
CA ALA A 409 -13.76 13.92 36.14
C ALA A 409 -15.14 13.27 36.34
N GLY A 410 -16.07 14.03 36.94
CA GLY A 410 -17.46 13.63 37.07
C GLY A 410 -18.18 13.66 35.71
N THR A 411 -19.40 13.12 35.67
CA THR A 411 -20.24 13.15 34.47
C THR A 411 -21.62 13.65 34.86
N GLU A 412 -22.15 14.62 34.12
CA GLU A 412 -23.53 15.09 34.31
C GLU A 412 -24.54 14.02 33.90
N ARG A 413 -25.76 14.07 34.45
CA ARG A 413 -26.79 13.09 34.08
C ARG A 413 -27.16 13.24 32.59
N PRO A 414 -27.36 12.13 31.86
CA PRO A 414 -27.73 12.22 30.45
C PRO A 414 -29.04 12.98 30.27
N PHE A 415 -29.14 13.75 29.19
CA PHE A 415 -30.30 14.57 28.79
C PHE A 415 -30.66 15.71 29.75
N THR A 416 -29.75 16.09 30.67
CA THR A 416 -29.97 17.20 31.61
C THR A 416 -29.18 18.46 31.28
N GLY A 417 -28.20 18.36 30.38
CA GLY A 417 -27.32 19.46 29.99
C GLY A 417 -28.03 20.56 29.18
N GLU A 418 -27.70 21.81 29.49
CA GLU A 418 -28.20 23.03 28.84
C GLU A 418 -28.03 23.03 27.30
N TYR A 419 -26.93 22.43 26.80
CA TYR A 419 -26.54 22.47 25.39
C TYR A 419 -26.72 21.14 24.64
N THR A 420 -27.35 20.15 25.27
CA THR A 420 -27.57 18.83 24.65
C THR A 420 -28.32 18.99 23.32
N ASP A 421 -29.48 19.66 23.37
CA ASP A 421 -30.37 19.82 22.21
C ASP A 421 -30.24 21.20 21.52
N THR A 422 -29.33 22.05 21.99
CA THR A 422 -29.12 23.39 21.44
C THR A 422 -28.55 23.35 20.03
N LYS A 423 -29.12 24.16 19.14
CA LYS A 423 -28.70 24.34 17.73
C LYS A 423 -28.24 25.77 17.42
N THR A 424 -28.14 26.61 18.43
CA THR A 424 -27.67 28.00 18.30
C THR A 424 -26.26 28.03 17.72
N GLU A 425 -26.07 28.87 16.71
CA GLU A 425 -24.76 29.07 16.08
C GLU A 425 -23.84 29.89 16.98
N GLY A 426 -22.57 29.48 17.09
CA GLY A 426 -21.62 30.11 17.98
C GLY A 426 -20.41 29.24 18.35
N VAL A 427 -19.68 29.70 19.36
CA VAL A 427 -18.47 29.06 19.87
C VAL A 427 -18.72 28.50 21.27
N TYR A 428 -18.31 27.25 21.48
CA TYR A 428 -18.32 26.59 22.78
C TYR A 428 -16.95 26.72 23.44
N SER A 429 -16.88 27.47 24.54
CA SER A 429 -15.66 27.69 25.31
C SER A 429 -15.64 26.89 26.62
N CYS A 430 -14.46 26.61 27.15
CA CYS A 430 -14.28 25.91 28.42
C CYS A 430 -14.86 26.76 29.55
N ARG A 431 -15.82 26.21 30.31
CA ARG A 431 -16.47 26.95 31.40
C ARG A 431 -15.49 27.35 32.53
N ALA A 432 -14.37 26.66 32.66
CA ALA A 432 -13.33 26.98 33.64
C ALA A 432 -12.41 28.14 33.23
N CYS A 433 -11.78 28.06 32.06
CA CYS A 433 -10.74 29.00 31.64
C CYS A 433 -11.12 29.93 30.49
N GLY A 434 -12.27 29.72 29.85
CA GLY A 434 -12.73 30.50 28.70
C GLY A 434 -12.06 30.17 27.37
N ALA A 435 -11.18 29.16 27.31
CA ALA A 435 -10.56 28.75 26.04
C ALA A 435 -11.61 28.22 25.05
N GLU A 436 -11.57 28.64 23.79
CA GLU A 436 -12.43 28.11 22.74
C GLU A 436 -12.14 26.63 22.46
N LEU A 437 -13.17 25.79 22.41
CA LEU A 437 -13.01 24.33 22.30
C LEU A 437 -13.69 23.77 21.04
N PHE A 438 -14.93 24.17 20.77
CA PHE A 438 -15.74 23.63 19.66
C PHE A 438 -16.56 24.74 18.98
N ARG A 439 -17.00 24.49 17.74
CA ARG A 439 -17.93 25.37 17.02
C ARG A 439 -19.24 24.63 16.75
N SER A 440 -20.32 25.40 16.60
CA SER A 440 -21.66 24.87 16.31
C SER A 440 -21.75 24.09 15.00
N ASP A 441 -20.98 24.45 13.98
CA ASP A 441 -20.90 23.75 12.68
C ASP A 441 -20.33 22.33 12.80
N THR A 442 -19.61 22.03 13.89
CA THR A 442 -19.13 20.69 14.19
C THR A 442 -20.05 19.89 15.11
N LYS A 443 -21.10 20.51 15.65
CA LYS A 443 -22.09 19.86 16.52
C LYS A 443 -23.07 19.01 15.70
N PHE A 444 -23.40 17.83 16.19
CA PHE A 444 -24.38 16.95 15.54
C PHE A 444 -25.24 16.16 16.54
N GLU A 445 -26.36 15.63 16.08
CA GLU A 445 -27.27 14.82 16.89
C GLU A 445 -26.79 13.35 16.92
N SER A 446 -26.31 12.91 18.09
CA SER A 446 -25.87 11.52 18.32
C SER A 446 -26.84 10.70 19.18
N HIS A 447 -27.84 11.35 19.77
CA HIS A 447 -28.76 10.78 20.75
C HIS A 447 -28.09 10.15 21.99
N CYS A 448 -26.82 10.49 22.28
CA CYS A 448 -26.09 9.91 23.40
C CYS A 448 -26.43 10.51 24.77
N GLY A 449 -27.19 11.61 24.82
CA GLY A 449 -27.57 12.30 26.06
C GLY A 449 -26.66 13.44 26.49
N TRP A 450 -25.63 13.77 25.70
CA TRP A 450 -24.73 14.91 25.92
C TRP A 450 -24.40 15.60 24.59
N PRO A 451 -23.99 16.88 24.59
CA PRO A 451 -23.45 17.54 23.41
C PRO A 451 -22.42 16.68 22.65
N SER A 452 -22.57 16.62 21.33
CA SER A 452 -21.71 15.81 20.46
C SER A 452 -21.14 16.64 19.33
N PHE A 453 -19.82 16.58 19.15
CA PHE A 453 -19.08 17.28 18.10
C PHE A 453 -18.22 16.29 17.32
N PHE A 454 -18.00 16.53 16.02
CA PHE A 454 -17.15 15.65 15.21
C PHE A 454 -15.68 16.10 15.14
N THR A 455 -15.38 17.35 15.54
CA THR A 455 -13.99 17.84 15.65
C THR A 455 -13.92 19.05 16.60
N PRO A 456 -12.86 19.19 17.40
CA PRO A 456 -12.57 20.42 18.14
C PRO A 456 -12.15 21.55 17.18
N LEU A 457 -12.08 22.78 17.71
CA LEU A 457 -11.49 23.90 17.00
C LEU A 457 -10.03 23.58 16.65
N ALA A 458 -9.59 23.97 15.45
CA ALA A 458 -8.26 23.63 14.92
C ALA A 458 -7.12 23.94 15.91
N GLY A 459 -6.17 23.01 16.04
CA GLY A 459 -5.00 23.12 16.92
C GLY A 459 -5.13 22.33 18.23
N ASP A 460 -4.19 22.56 19.15
CA ASP A 460 -4.05 21.89 20.45
C ASP A 460 -5.11 22.38 21.47
N ALA A 461 -6.39 22.51 21.09
CA ALA A 461 -7.45 23.03 21.96
C ALA A 461 -7.85 22.03 23.07
N VAL A 462 -7.72 20.73 22.77
CA VAL A 462 -8.02 19.64 23.68
C VAL A 462 -6.85 18.66 23.81
N ILE A 463 -6.77 17.97 24.94
CA ILE A 463 -5.85 16.86 25.19
C ILE A 463 -6.69 15.58 25.22
N GLU A 464 -6.21 14.53 24.55
CA GLU A 464 -6.82 13.21 24.52
C GLU A 464 -5.98 12.22 25.34
N ARG A 465 -6.53 11.73 26.46
CA ARG A 465 -5.83 10.83 27.40
C ARG A 465 -6.54 9.47 27.47
N VAL A 466 -5.80 8.37 27.55
CA VAL A 466 -6.42 7.05 27.85
C VAL A 466 -6.99 7.05 29.27
N ASP A 467 -8.27 6.70 29.37
CA ASP A 467 -8.97 6.41 30.61
C ASP A 467 -9.26 4.91 30.69
N THR A 468 -8.66 4.22 31.67
CA THR A 468 -8.91 2.79 31.96
C THR A 468 -9.80 2.57 33.19
N SER A 469 -10.46 3.61 33.68
CA SER A 469 -11.39 3.50 34.80
C SER A 469 -12.61 2.65 34.45
N LEU A 470 -13.29 2.15 35.49
CA LEU A 470 -14.53 1.35 35.35
C LEU A 470 -14.36 0.06 34.51
N GLY A 471 -13.14 -0.44 34.35
CA GLY A 471 -12.86 -1.66 33.57
C GLY A 471 -13.02 -1.49 32.05
N MET A 472 -13.16 -0.26 31.57
CA MET A 472 -13.31 0.07 30.15
C MET A 472 -12.11 0.90 29.69
N ARG A 473 -11.70 0.73 28.43
CA ARG A 473 -10.71 1.60 27.80
C ARG A 473 -11.42 2.66 26.98
N ARG A 474 -11.38 3.91 27.44
CA ARG A 474 -11.94 5.09 26.78
C ARG A 474 -10.84 6.13 26.55
N VAL A 475 -11.15 7.19 25.82
CA VAL A 475 -10.26 8.34 25.67
C VAL A 475 -10.96 9.56 26.26
N GLU A 476 -10.43 10.03 27.39
CA GLU A 476 -10.85 11.25 28.05
C GLU A 476 -10.40 12.47 27.23
N VAL A 477 -11.26 13.48 27.17
CA VAL A 477 -11.00 14.77 26.54
C VAL A 477 -10.85 15.81 27.64
N LEU A 478 -9.71 16.50 27.66
CA LEU A 478 -9.41 17.58 28.59
C LEU A 478 -9.23 18.89 27.84
N CYS A 479 -9.50 20.02 28.48
CA CYS A 479 -9.09 21.32 27.95
C CYS A 479 -7.56 21.43 27.99
N ALA A 480 -6.92 21.73 26.87
CA ALA A 480 -5.46 21.85 26.80
C ALA A 480 -4.88 23.04 27.58
N THR A 481 -5.73 24.02 27.94
CA THR A 481 -5.29 25.24 28.64
C THR A 481 -5.25 25.04 30.16
N CYS A 482 -6.27 24.41 30.75
CA CYS A 482 -6.41 24.26 32.22
C CYS A 482 -6.56 22.81 32.69
N HIS A 483 -6.48 21.84 31.78
CA HIS A 483 -6.66 20.40 32.03
C HIS A 483 -7.99 20.06 32.69
N SER A 484 -9.03 20.87 32.47
CA SER A 484 -10.36 20.54 32.96
C SER A 484 -10.94 19.38 32.17
N HIS A 485 -11.54 18.42 32.87
CA HIS A 485 -12.27 17.33 32.25
C HIS A 485 -13.46 17.86 31.46
N LEU A 486 -13.60 17.43 30.20
CA LEU A 486 -14.69 17.81 29.32
C LEU A 486 -15.63 16.64 29.06
N GLY A 487 -15.07 15.44 28.81
CA GLY A 487 -15.84 14.24 28.51
C GLY A 487 -14.96 13.16 27.90
N HIS A 488 -15.50 12.46 26.91
CA HIS A 488 -14.78 11.40 26.20
C HIS A 488 -15.02 11.48 24.70
N VAL A 489 -14.09 10.91 23.94
CA VAL A 489 -14.20 10.80 22.49
C VAL A 489 -14.21 9.35 22.07
N PHE A 490 -15.10 9.04 21.13
CA PHE A 490 -15.34 7.71 20.57
C PHE A 490 -15.10 7.74 19.06
N GLU A 491 -14.64 6.62 18.51
CA GLU A 491 -14.33 6.44 17.08
C GLU A 491 -15.04 5.20 16.54
N GLY A 492 -15.35 5.18 15.24
CA GLY A 492 -15.82 3.98 14.54
C GLY A 492 -17.28 3.61 14.81
N GLU A 493 -18.09 4.57 15.26
CA GLU A 493 -19.53 4.38 15.50
C GLU A 493 -20.36 4.51 14.21
N GLY A 494 -19.77 5.00 13.12
CA GLY A 494 -20.39 5.07 11.79
C GLY A 494 -21.30 6.27 11.59
N TYR A 495 -21.02 7.39 12.26
CA TYR A 495 -21.80 8.62 12.07
C TYR A 495 -21.50 9.24 10.70
N PRO A 496 -22.47 9.89 10.05
CA PRO A 496 -22.29 10.54 8.75
C PRO A 496 -21.52 11.88 8.88
N THR A 497 -20.39 11.88 9.58
CA THR A 497 -19.52 13.04 9.80
C THR A 497 -18.18 12.87 9.08
N PRO A 498 -17.46 13.96 8.76
CA PRO A 498 -16.18 13.87 8.03
C PRO A 498 -15.10 13.05 8.74
N THR A 499 -15.15 12.96 10.07
CA THR A 499 -14.11 12.35 10.91
C THR A 499 -14.51 10.99 11.49
N ASP A 500 -15.81 10.65 11.52
CA ASP A 500 -16.36 9.51 12.27
C ASP A 500 -15.94 9.48 13.75
N LEU A 501 -15.72 10.68 14.32
CA LEU A 501 -15.48 10.89 15.74
C LEU A 501 -16.72 11.47 16.40
N ARG A 502 -16.92 11.08 17.67
CA ARG A 502 -17.91 11.67 18.55
C ARG A 502 -17.24 12.15 19.83
N TYR A 503 -16.96 13.44 19.88
CA TYR A 503 -16.60 14.14 21.12
C TYR A 503 -17.87 14.30 21.95
N CYS A 504 -18.07 13.40 22.92
CA CYS A 504 -19.19 13.38 23.85
C CYS A 504 -18.83 14.21 25.08
N ILE A 505 -19.25 15.47 25.08
CA ILE A 505 -18.80 16.49 26.03
C ILE A 505 -19.92 16.85 27.00
N ASN A 506 -19.61 16.91 28.30
CA ASN A 506 -20.55 17.38 29.30
C ASN A 506 -20.93 18.84 29.02
N SER A 507 -22.23 19.13 28.94
CA SER A 507 -22.74 20.49 28.74
C SER A 507 -22.28 21.45 29.83
N ILE A 508 -22.25 21.00 31.09
CA ILE A 508 -21.78 21.80 32.23
C ILE A 508 -20.30 22.21 32.12
N SER A 509 -19.54 21.58 31.23
CA SER A 509 -18.14 21.94 30.98
C SER A 509 -17.96 23.05 29.95
N LEU A 510 -19.05 23.45 29.27
CA LEU A 510 -19.02 24.38 28.14
C LEU A 510 -19.76 25.67 28.47
N ARG A 511 -19.39 26.77 27.83
CA ARG A 511 -20.20 28.00 27.72
C ARG A 511 -20.39 28.29 26.24
N LEU A 512 -21.62 28.59 25.84
CA LEU A 512 -21.91 28.97 24.46
C LEU A 512 -21.91 30.50 24.33
N GLU A 513 -21.09 31.00 23.40
CA GLU A 513 -21.11 32.39 22.94
C GLU A 513 -21.77 32.41 21.56
N PRO A 514 -23.00 32.94 21.44
CA PRO A 514 -23.70 33.01 20.15
C PRO A 514 -22.97 33.93 19.18
N ASP A 515 -22.97 33.57 17.89
CA ASP A 515 -22.44 34.45 16.85
C ASP A 515 -23.27 35.76 16.78
N ALA A 516 -22.60 36.89 16.58
CA ALA A 516 -23.28 38.17 16.40
C ALA A 516 -24.05 38.15 15.07
N SER A 517 -25.38 38.17 15.17
CA SER A 517 -26.32 38.16 14.03
C SER A 517 -26.21 39.39 13.14
#